data_AF-A0A6A4GY74-F1
#
_entry.id   AF-A0A6A4GY74-F1
#
_cell.length_a   1.000
_cell.length_b   1.000
_cell.length_c   1.000
_cell.angle_alpha   90.00
_cell.angle_beta   90.00
_cell.angle_gamma   90.00
#
_symmetry.space_group_name_H-M   'P 1'
#
loop_
_entity.id
_entity.type
_entity.pdbx_description
1 polymer ?
#
loop_
_entity_poly.entity_id
_entity_poly.type
_entity_poly.pdbx_seq_one_letter_code
_entity_poly.pdbx_strand_id
1 'polypeptide(L)' 'MVFCHISKELKERTLWLLDHDYIPEDVAEILGVSKKSIARWKVYQEEHGSVIPPQDPQQGCPHFLTA' A
#
# COMPACT_ATOMS: atom_id res chain seq x y z
N MET A 1 7.90 -13.15 6.74
CA MET A 1 7.06 -11.94 6.54
C MET A 1 5.70 -12.41 6.11
N VAL A 2 4.65 -12.19 6.91
CA VAL A 2 3.28 -12.56 6.51
C VAL A 2 2.85 -11.58 5.42
N PHE A 3 2.59 -12.09 4.22
CA PHE A 3 2.07 -11.27 3.14
C PHE A 3 0.58 -11.03 3.40
N CYS A 4 0.26 -9.97 4.14
CA CYS A 4 -1.12 -9.53 4.29
C CYS A 4 -1.50 -8.73 3.05
N HIS A 5 -2.42 -9.27 2.26
CA HIS A 5 -3.01 -8.54 1.14
C HIS A 5 -3.93 -7.43 1.69
N ILE A 6 -3.51 -6.18 1.54
CA ILE A 6 -4.31 -5.00 1.89
C ILE A 6 -5.04 -4.55 0.63
N SER A 7 -6.37 -4.43 0.72
CA SER A 7 -7.21 -3.99 -0.40
C SER A 7 -6.84 -2.59 -0.87
N LYS A 8 -7.06 -2.32 -2.17
CA LYS A 8 -6.82 -1.00 -2.78
C LYS A 8 -7.55 0.10 -2.03
N GLU A 9 -8.84 -0.13 -1.76
CA GLU A 9 -9.74 0.81 -1.08
C GLU A 9 -9.21 1.21 0.30
N LEU A 10 -8.66 0.27 1.06
CA LEU A 10 -8.11 0.56 2.39
C LEU A 10 -6.87 1.46 2.29
N LYS A 11 -6.01 1.24 1.29
CA LYS A 11 -4.84 2.10 1.04
C LYS A 11 -5.28 3.52 0.65
N GLU A 12 -6.22 3.64 -0.28
CA GLU A 12 -6.76 4.94 -0.70
C GLU A 12 -7.44 5.66 0.45
N ARG A 13 -8.23 4.96 1.26
CA ARG A 13 -8.87 5.54 2.46
C ARG A 13 -7.85 5.99 3.50
N THR A 14 -6.76 5.24 3.65
CA THR A 14 -5.65 5.63 4.53
C THR A 14 -5.06 6.97 4.08
N LEU A 15 -4.76 7.12 2.79
CA LEU A 15 -4.22 8.38 2.27
C LEU A 15 -5.23 9.53 2.36
N TRP A 16 -6.51 9.26 2.08
CA TRP A 16 -7.57 10.27 2.23
C TRP A 16 -7.65 10.80 3.66
N LEU A 17 -7.56 9.93 4.67
CA LEU A 17 -7.58 10.36 6.07
C LEU A 17 -6.38 11.27 6.38
N LEU A 18 -5.20 10.94 5.88
CA LEU A 18 -4.01 11.75 6.10
C LEU A 18 -4.09 13.12 5.41
N ASP A 19 -4.73 13.18 4.24
CA ASP A 19 -5.01 14.44 3.53
C ASP A 19 -6.04 15.32 4.25
N HIS A 20 -6.84 14.74 5.16
CA HIS A 20 -7.82 15.46 5.97
C HIS A 20 -7.29 15.77 7.39
N ASP A 21 -5.98 15.89 7.54
CA ASP A 21 -5.29 16.26 8.79
C ASP A 21 -5.50 15.28 9.97
N TYR A 22 -5.85 14.01 9.68
CA TYR A 22 -5.88 12.99 10.74
C TYR A 22 -4.45 12.61 11.16
N ILE A 23 -4.29 12.31 12.45
CA ILE A 23 -3.01 11.97 13.05
C ILE A 23 -2.48 10.65 12.43
N PRO A 24 -1.29 10.64 11.82
CA PRO A 24 -0.75 9.45 11.16
C PRO A 24 -0.56 8.24 12.07
N GLU A 25 -0.23 8.49 13.34
CA GLU A 25 -0.13 7.48 14.41
C GLU A 25 -1.47 6.75 14.59
N ASP A 26 -2.55 7.50 14.80
CA ASP A 26 -3.88 6.98 15.07
C ASP A 26 -4.43 6.23 13.85
N VAL A 27 -4.24 6.80 12.65
CA VAL A 27 -4.67 6.16 11.39
C VAL A 27 -3.96 4.82 11.19
N ALA A 28 -2.66 4.75 11.48
CA ALA A 28 -1.87 3.53 11.38
C ALA A 28 -2.35 2.46 12.37
N GLU A 29 -2.65 2.85 13.61
CA GLU A 29 -3.16 1.96 14.65
C GLU A 29 -4.57 1.44 14.32
N ILE A 30 -5.51 2.33 14.00
CA ILE A 30 -6.91 1.99 13.70
C ILE A 30 -7.02 1.05 12.50
N LEU A 31 -6.24 1.30 11.44
CA LEU A 31 -6.27 0.51 10.22
C LEU A 31 -5.35 -0.71 10.27
N GLY A 32 -4.55 -0.86 11.33
CA GLY A 32 -3.62 -1.98 11.49
C GLY A 32 -2.50 -1.99 10.44
N VAL A 33 -2.07 -0.82 9.97
CA VAL A 33 -1.09 -0.67 8.88
C VAL A 33 0.18 0.00 9.39
N SER A 34 1.34 -0.44 8.91
CA SER A 34 2.60 0.19 9.32
C SER A 34 2.78 1.56 8.67
N LYS A 35 3.38 2.52 9.40
CA LYS A 35 3.78 3.83 8.84
C LYS A 35 4.65 3.71 7.59
N LYS A 36 5.48 2.66 7.50
CA LYS A 36 6.29 2.35 6.30
C LYS A 36 5.44 1.96 5.10
N SER A 37 4.31 1.28 5.31
CA SER A 37 3.36 0.97 4.23
C SER A 37 2.68 2.25 3.74
N ILE A 38 2.24 3.10 4.66
CA ILE A 38 1.64 4.40 4.35
C ILE A 38 2.60 5.26 3.50
N ALA A 39 3.86 5.40 3.93
CA ALA A 39 4.86 6.16 3.21
C ALA A 39 5.06 5.65 1.77
N ARG A 40 5.10 4.32 1.58
CA ARG A 40 5.20 3.72 0.24
C ARG A 40 3.97 4.03 -0.64
N TRP A 41 2.76 3.96 -0.07
CA TRP A 41 1.55 4.28 -0.83
C TRP A 41 1.50 5.74 -1.24
N LYS A 42 1.97 6.64 -0.37
CA LYS A 42 2.08 8.07 -0.70
C LYS A 42 3.00 8.29 -1.89
N VAL A 43 4.19 7.68 -1.87
CA VAL A 43 5.14 7.73 -2.99
C VAL A 43 4.51 7.19 -4.28
N TYR A 44 3.86 6.02 -4.23
CA TYR A 44 3.19 5.48 -5.43
C TYR A 44 2.05 6.36 -5.94
N GLN A 45 1.28 6.98 -5.03
CA GLN A 45 0.23 7.91 -5.40
C GLN A 45 0.81 9.16 -6.09
N GLU A 46 1.93 9.69 -5.60
CA GLU A 46 2.62 10.85 -6.17
C GLU A 46 3.29 10.52 -7.53
N GLU A 47 3.92 9.36 -7.66
CA GLU A 47 4.67 8.96 -8.87
C GLU A 47 3.76 8.42 -9.98
N HIS A 48 2.67 7.73 -9.63
CA HIS A 48 1.85 6.97 -10.59
C HIS A 48 0.37 7.34 -10.58
N GLY A 49 -0.08 8.22 -9.68
CA GLY A 49 -1.49 8.53 -9.50
C GLY A 49 -2.31 7.38 -8.89
N SER A 50 -1.64 6.34 -8.39
CA SER A 50 -2.27 5.12 -7.85
C SER A 50 -1.46 4.55 -6.69
N VAL A 51 -2.15 4.15 -5.62
CA VAL A 51 -1.56 3.41 -4.48
C VAL A 51 -1.05 2.01 -4.83
N ILE A 52 -1.43 1.51 -6.01
CA ILE A 52 -0.92 0.26 -6.59
C ILE A 52 0.15 0.65 -7.62
N PRO A 53 1.42 0.22 -7.41
CA PRO A 53 2.45 0.47 -8.39
C PRO A 53 2.18 -0.33 -9.68
N PRO A 54 2.61 0.17 -10.84
CA PRO A 54 2.56 -0.61 -12.07
C PRO A 54 3.37 -1.89 -11.91
N GLN A 55 2.92 -2.96 -12.56
CA GLN A 55 3.65 -4.22 -12.57
C GLN A 55 4.98 -4.02 -13.29
N ASP A 56 6.09 -4.28 -12.62
CA ASP A 56 7.42 -4.18 -13.22
C ASP A 56 7.57 -5.31 -14.26
N PRO A 57 7.83 -4.98 -15.54
CA PRO A 57 7.97 -5.97 -16.60
C PRO A 57 9.20 -6.89 -16.41
N GLN A 58 10.17 -6.50 -15.57
CA GLN A 58 11.33 -7.32 -15.21
C GLN A 58 11.05 -8.22 -13.99
N GLN A 59 9.96 -7.97 -13.26
CA GLN A 59 9.59 -8.75 -12.10
C GLN A 59 8.87 -10.02 -12.55
N GLY A 60 9.59 -11.14 -12.56
CA GLY A 60 9.04 -12.43 -12.96
C GLY A 60 7.83 -12.81 -12.11
N CYS A 61 6.76 -13.29 -12.75
CA CYS A 61 5.65 -13.94 -12.05
C CYS A 61 6.18 -15.24 -11.43
N PRO A 62 6.07 -15.45 -10.11
CA PRO A 62 6.38 -16.74 -9.52
C PRO A 62 5.49 -17.81 -10.14
N HIS A 63 6.06 -18.73 -10.92
CA HIS A 63 5.35 -19.90 -11.40
C HIS A 63 5.44 -21.01 -10.35
N PHE A 64 4.32 -21.67 -10.07
CA PHE A 64 4.36 -22.94 -9.35
C PHE A 64 5.09 -23.96 -10.22
N LEU A 65 6.24 -24.43 -9.76
CA LEU A 65 6.90 -25.62 -10.31
C LEU A 65 6.08 -26.84 -9.89
N THR A 66 5.07 -27.20 -10.65
CA THR A 66 4.47 -28.53 -10.58
C THR A 66 5.43 -29.53 -11.23
N ALA A 67 5.99 -30.42 -10.40
CA ALA A 67 6.83 -31.54 -10.81
C ALA A 67 6.01 -32.67 -11.46
#